data_AF-A0A2P2LEE3-F1
#
_entry.id   AF-A0A2P2LEE3-F1
#
_cell.length_a   1.000
_cell.length_b   1.000
_cell.length_c   1.000
_cell.angle_alpha   90.00
_cell.angle_beta   90.00
_cell.angle_gamma   90.00
#
_symmetry.space_group_name_H-M   'P 1'
#
loop_
_entity.id
_entity.type
_entity.pdbx_description
1 polymer ?
#
loop_
_entity_poly.entity_id
_entity_poly.type
_entity_poly.pdbx_seq_one_letter_code
_entity_poly.pdbx_strand_id
1 'polypeptide(L)'
;MVKSNLEAEIEQLQNVEKQMRLAADVPGTKKAVTDILQLCFEAKDWKSLNDQILLLSKKRGQLKQAVTAMVQQAMQYIDQTPDVETRVELIKTLNTVSAGKIYVEIERARLIKKLAKIKEEQGLIAEAAELMQEVAVETFGAMAKTEKIAFILEQVCISS
;
A
#
# COMPACT_ATOMS: atom_id res chain seq x y z
N MET A 1 5.04 25.10 14.94
CA MET A 1 3.57 25.20 15.13
C MET A 1 2.75 24.43 14.08
N VAL A 2 3.32 23.97 12.95
CA VAL A 2 2.54 23.27 11.90
C VAL A 2 2.23 21.79 12.22
N LYS A 3 3.15 21.05 12.87
CA LYS A 3 2.93 19.62 13.19
C LYS A 3 1.75 19.35 14.13
N SER A 4 1.52 20.22 15.13
CA SER A 4 0.44 20.03 16.10
C SER A 4 -0.97 20.18 15.50
N ASN A 5 -1.13 20.94 14.42
CA ASN A 5 -2.41 21.02 13.72
C ASN A 5 -2.69 19.77 12.87
N LEU A 6 -1.64 19.21 12.26
CA LEU A 6 -1.76 17.99 11.46
C LEU A 6 -2.20 16.79 12.29
N GLU A 7 -1.61 16.59 13.46
CA GLU A 7 -2.00 15.51 14.36
C GLU A 7 -3.46 15.68 14.83
N ALA A 8 -3.89 16.91 15.12
CA ALA A 8 -5.25 17.21 15.51
C ALA A 8 -6.26 16.97 14.37
N GLU A 9 -5.94 17.37 13.14
CA GLU A 9 -6.78 17.11 11.97
C GLU A 9 -6.87 15.62 11.63
N ILE A 10 -5.75 14.90 11.72
CA ILE A 10 -5.73 13.44 11.56
C ILE A 10 -6.62 12.78 12.62
N GLU A 11 -6.53 13.21 13.88
CA GLU A 11 -7.38 12.68 14.95
C GLU A 11 -8.87 12.97 14.71
N GLN A 12 -9.21 14.16 14.22
CA GLN A 12 -10.58 14.47 13.82
C GLN A 12 -11.07 13.57 12.69
N LEU A 13 -10.27 13.38 11.63
CA LEU A 13 -10.64 12.50 10.53
C LEU A 13 -10.70 11.02 10.96
N GLN A 14 -9.85 10.58 11.89
CA GLN A 14 -9.96 9.24 12.47
C GLN A 14 -11.25 9.05 13.27
N ASN A 15 -11.73 10.09 13.95
CA ASN A 15 -13.02 10.05 14.63
C ASN A 15 -14.18 9.99 13.63
N VAL A 16 -14.11 10.77 12.54
CA VAL A 16 -15.09 10.70 11.45
C VAL A 16 -15.06 9.31 10.80
N GLU A 17 -13.89 8.77 10.48
CA GLU A 17 -13.70 7.41 9.96
C GLU A 17 -14.35 6.39 10.89
N LYS A 18 -14.12 6.50 12.20
CA LYS A 18 -14.72 5.60 13.20
C LYS A 18 -16.25 5.69 13.19
N GLN A 19 -16.83 6.89 13.10
CA GLN A 19 -18.28 7.09 13.04
C GLN A 19 -18.88 6.51 11.76
N MET A 20 -18.29 6.82 10.59
CA MET A 20 -18.75 6.32 9.29
C MET A 20 -18.65 4.79 9.21
N ARG A 21 -17.57 4.23 9.75
CA ARG A 21 -17.38 2.79 9.85
C ARG A 21 -18.43 2.11 10.73
N LEU A 22 -18.78 2.71 11.88
CA LEU A 22 -19.85 2.22 12.75
C LEU A 22 -21.23 2.34 12.09
N ALA A 23 -21.43 3.36 11.26
CA ALA A 23 -22.62 3.54 10.44
C ALA A 23 -22.68 2.64 9.19
N ALA A 24 -21.66 1.81 8.96
CA ALA A 24 -21.48 1.01 7.73
C ALA A 24 -21.51 1.86 6.43
N ASP A 25 -21.20 3.15 6.53
CA ASP A 25 -21.11 4.06 5.40
C ASP A 25 -19.77 3.86 4.67
N VAL A 26 -19.83 3.05 3.62
CA VAL A 26 -18.68 2.71 2.78
C VAL A 26 -18.08 3.94 2.08
N PRO A 27 -18.84 4.78 1.34
CA PRO A 27 -18.26 5.96 0.70
C PRO A 27 -17.72 6.97 1.72
N GLY A 28 -18.40 7.17 2.85
CA GLY A 28 -17.89 8.03 3.93
C GLY A 28 -16.58 7.53 4.53
N THR A 29 -16.49 6.23 4.83
CA THR A 29 -15.26 5.61 5.36
C THR A 29 -14.12 5.67 4.35
N LYS A 30 -14.40 5.38 3.07
CA LYS A 30 -13.41 5.49 1.99
C LYS A 30 -12.87 6.92 1.93
N LYS A 31 -13.75 7.92 1.92
CA LYS A 31 -13.36 9.33 1.85
C LYS A 31 -12.53 9.76 3.05
N ALA A 32 -12.94 9.42 4.26
CA ALA A 32 -12.17 9.75 5.46
C ALA A 32 -10.75 9.15 5.42
N VAL A 33 -10.61 7.89 4.99
CA VAL A 33 -9.30 7.25 4.83
C VAL A 33 -8.46 7.91 3.74
N THR A 34 -9.08 8.28 2.61
CA THR A 34 -8.36 8.97 1.52
C THR A 34 -7.92 10.38 1.92
N ASP A 35 -8.72 11.07 2.71
CA ASP A 35 -8.43 12.42 3.19
C ASP A 35 -7.28 12.41 4.22
N ILE A 36 -7.25 11.41 5.13
CA ILE A 36 -6.11 11.21 6.07
C ILE A 36 -4.80 11.02 5.29
N LEU A 37 -4.84 10.15 4.27
CA LEU A 37 -3.70 9.89 3.39
C LEU A 37 -3.24 11.15 2.65
N GLN A 38 -4.20 11.93 2.13
CA GLN A 38 -3.90 13.17 1.42
C GLN A 38 -3.29 14.22 2.34
N LEU A 39 -3.79 14.41 3.57
CA LEU A 39 -3.19 15.33 4.53
C LEU A 39 -1.73 14.97 4.86
N CYS A 40 -1.45 13.70 5.11
CA CYS A 40 -0.08 13.25 5.38
C CYS A 40 0.83 13.47 4.14
N PHE A 41 0.30 13.29 2.94
CA PHE A 41 1.02 13.53 1.69
C PHE A 41 1.29 15.04 1.44
N GLU A 42 0.30 15.90 1.65
CA GLU A 42 0.44 17.37 1.54
C GLU A 42 1.43 17.92 2.56
N ALA A 43 1.45 17.34 3.77
CA ALA A 43 2.43 17.62 4.80
C ALA A 43 3.86 17.15 4.45
N LYS A 44 4.00 16.32 3.40
CA LYS A 44 5.21 15.57 3.05
C LYS A 44 5.74 14.70 4.20
N ASP A 45 4.87 14.31 5.14
CA ASP A 45 5.23 13.47 6.28
C ASP A 45 4.91 12.00 5.97
N TRP A 46 5.81 11.39 5.21
CA TRP A 46 5.72 9.99 4.78
C TRP A 46 5.76 8.99 5.94
N LYS A 47 6.40 9.37 7.04
CA LYS A 47 6.46 8.55 8.25
C LYS A 47 5.09 8.47 8.89
N SER A 48 4.45 9.63 9.10
CA SER A 48 3.06 9.67 9.56
C SER A 48 2.12 8.94 8.61
N LEU A 49 2.28 9.07 7.29
CA LEU A 49 1.49 8.33 6.31
C LEU A 49 1.59 6.80 6.53
N ASN A 50 2.81 6.27 6.66
CA ASN A 50 3.05 4.85 6.90
C ASN A 50 2.41 4.37 8.22
N ASP A 51 2.56 5.13 9.29
CA ASP A 51 1.96 4.82 10.60
C ASP A 51 0.43 4.78 10.52
N GLN A 52 -0.19 5.74 9.81
CA GLN A 52 -1.64 5.79 9.61
C GLN A 52 -2.14 4.60 8.80
N ILE A 53 -1.47 4.24 7.71
CA ILE A 53 -1.82 3.07 6.89
C ILE A 53 -1.77 1.79 7.74
N LEU A 54 -0.71 1.63 8.54
CA LEU A 54 -0.53 0.46 9.41
C LEU A 54 -1.63 0.40 10.47
N LEU A 55 -1.95 1.55 11.10
CA LEU A 55 -2.96 1.66 12.13
C LEU A 55 -4.36 1.34 11.60
N LEU A 56 -4.74 1.95 10.47
CA LEU A 56 -6.03 1.71 9.81
C LEU A 56 -6.19 0.27 9.32
N SER A 57 -5.10 -0.35 8.84
CA SER A 57 -5.08 -1.76 8.43
C SER A 57 -5.26 -2.73 9.59
N LYS A 58 -4.71 -2.41 10.77
CA LYS A 58 -4.80 -3.25 11.98
C LYS A 58 -6.13 -3.07 12.74
N LYS A 59 -6.93 -2.05 12.44
CA LYS A 59 -8.23 -1.84 13.10
C LYS A 59 -9.19 -3.01 12.82
N ARG A 60 -9.58 -3.73 13.87
CA ARG A 60 -10.62 -4.77 13.79
C ARG A 60 -11.95 -4.13 13.34
N GLY A 61 -12.52 -4.66 12.27
CA GLY A 61 -13.79 -4.18 11.69
C GLY A 61 -13.66 -3.11 10.62
N GLN A 62 -12.46 -2.88 10.05
CA GLN A 62 -12.32 -1.99 8.90
C GLN A 62 -13.00 -2.58 7.65
N LEU A 63 -13.64 -1.71 6.86
CA LEU A 63 -14.34 -2.11 5.64
C LEU A 63 -13.33 -2.49 4.55
N LYS A 64 -13.54 -3.65 3.90
CA LYS A 64 -12.65 -4.16 2.83
C LYS A 64 -12.42 -3.12 1.74
N GLN A 65 -13.49 -2.44 1.32
CA GLN A 65 -13.45 -1.41 0.27
C GLN A 65 -12.63 -0.17 0.68
N ALA A 66 -12.65 0.20 1.98
CA ALA A 66 -11.84 1.30 2.48
C ALA A 66 -10.35 0.92 2.48
N VAL A 67 -10.00 -0.32 2.87
CA VAL A 67 -8.62 -0.83 2.79
C VAL A 67 -8.13 -0.87 1.35
N THR A 68 -8.93 -1.37 0.42
CA THR A 68 -8.57 -1.40 -1.01
C THR A 68 -8.31 0.00 -1.54
N ALA A 69 -9.20 0.95 -1.25
CA ALA A 69 -9.03 2.34 -1.66
C ALA A 69 -7.76 2.98 -1.07
N MET A 70 -7.51 2.73 0.21
CA MET A 70 -6.30 3.19 0.92
C MET A 70 -5.02 2.70 0.23
N VAL A 71 -4.96 1.40 -0.08
CA VAL A 71 -3.80 0.79 -0.76
C VAL A 71 -3.64 1.36 -2.16
N GLN A 72 -4.73 1.46 -2.93
CA GLN A 72 -4.68 1.97 -4.31
C GLN A 72 -4.24 3.43 -4.37
N GLN A 73 -4.68 4.28 -3.44
CA GLN A 73 -4.23 5.67 -3.38
C GLN A 73 -2.77 5.76 -2.95
N ALA A 74 -2.36 5.01 -1.92
CA ALA A 74 -0.97 4.96 -1.49
C ALA A 74 -0.03 4.48 -2.61
N MET A 75 -0.49 3.57 -3.48
CA MET A 75 0.26 3.13 -4.66
C MET A 75 0.55 4.29 -5.64
N GLN A 76 -0.34 5.27 -5.77
CA GLN A 76 -0.13 6.45 -6.62
C GLN A 76 0.90 7.41 -6.03
N TYR A 77 1.09 7.39 -4.72
CA TYR A 77 2.09 8.22 -4.04
C TYR A 77 3.50 7.65 -4.15
N ILE A 78 3.66 6.33 -4.36
CA ILE A 78 4.97 5.68 -4.57
C ILE A 78 5.73 6.37 -5.70
N ASP A 79 5.07 6.69 -6.81
CA ASP A 79 5.72 7.31 -7.97
C ASP A 79 6.02 8.81 -7.76
N GLN A 80 5.42 9.43 -6.74
CA GLN A 80 5.63 10.84 -6.36
C GLN A 80 6.62 11.00 -5.19
N THR A 81 7.18 9.91 -4.68
CA THR A 81 8.17 9.96 -3.61
C THR A 81 9.46 10.66 -4.07
N PRO A 82 10.03 11.56 -3.26
CA PRO A 82 11.26 12.28 -3.60
C PRO A 82 12.49 11.38 -3.59
N ASP A 83 12.52 10.40 -2.67
CA ASP A 83 13.67 9.57 -2.39
C ASP A 83 13.36 8.07 -2.54
N VAL A 84 14.35 7.30 -3.00
CA VAL A 84 14.24 5.84 -3.16
C VAL A 84 14.01 5.15 -1.82
N GLU A 85 14.61 5.65 -0.73
CA GLU A 85 14.40 5.10 0.62
C GLU A 85 12.94 5.20 1.06
N THR A 86 12.34 6.39 0.93
CA THR A 86 10.93 6.62 1.24
C THR A 86 10.01 5.75 0.38
N ARG A 87 10.36 5.58 -0.90
CA ARG A 87 9.66 4.67 -1.81
C ARG A 87 9.67 3.24 -1.31
N VAL A 88 10.85 2.74 -0.91
CA VAL A 88 11.02 1.38 -0.40
C VAL A 88 10.26 1.20 0.92
N GLU A 89 10.29 2.16 1.84
CA GLU A 89 9.54 2.11 3.10
C GLU A 89 8.02 2.06 2.88
N LEU A 90 7.48 2.89 1.98
CA LEU A 90 6.06 2.89 1.65
C LEU A 90 5.64 1.55 1.03
N ILE A 91 6.44 1.01 0.10
CA ILE A 91 6.17 -0.30 -0.50
C ILE A 91 6.19 -1.41 0.57
N LYS A 92 7.16 -1.41 1.48
CA LYS A 92 7.24 -2.39 2.58
C LYS A 92 5.98 -2.32 3.47
N THR A 93 5.58 -1.11 3.86
CA THR A 93 4.36 -0.88 4.65
C THR A 93 3.12 -1.43 3.95
N LEU A 94 2.95 -1.14 2.66
CA LEU A 94 1.82 -1.62 1.88
C LEU A 94 1.86 -3.15 1.67
N ASN A 95 3.04 -3.74 1.53
CA ASN A 95 3.20 -5.20 1.48
C ASN A 95 2.75 -5.85 2.80
N THR A 96 3.16 -5.32 3.95
CA THR A 96 2.69 -5.79 5.27
C THR A 96 1.18 -5.65 5.43
N VAL A 97 0.60 -4.56 4.92
CA VAL A 97 -0.84 -4.27 5.01
C VAL A 97 -1.67 -5.16 4.09
N SER A 98 -1.11 -5.59 2.95
CA SER A 98 -1.77 -6.45 1.97
C SER A 98 -1.53 -7.94 2.22
N ALA A 99 -0.51 -8.30 3.01
CA ALA A 99 -0.25 -9.68 3.42
C ALA A 99 -1.47 -10.30 4.11
N GLY A 100 -1.89 -11.49 3.63
CA GLY A 100 -3.04 -12.23 4.17
C GLY A 100 -4.42 -11.72 3.75
N LYS A 101 -4.51 -10.71 2.86
CA LYS A 101 -5.79 -10.18 2.36
C LYS A 101 -5.99 -10.53 0.87
N ILE A 102 -6.83 -11.52 0.61
CA ILE A 102 -7.17 -12.01 -0.75
C ILE A 102 -7.63 -10.86 -1.66
N TYR A 103 -8.43 -9.92 -1.14
CA TYR A 103 -9.00 -8.83 -1.94
C TYR A 103 -8.01 -7.71 -2.34
N VAL A 104 -6.73 -7.79 -1.94
CA VAL A 104 -5.65 -6.87 -2.37
C VAL A 104 -4.39 -7.63 -2.82
N GLU A 105 -4.55 -8.90 -3.21
CA GLU A 105 -3.44 -9.75 -3.64
C GLU A 105 -2.82 -9.28 -4.97
N ILE A 106 -3.62 -8.70 -5.86
CA ILE A 106 -3.17 -8.12 -7.14
C ILE A 106 -2.32 -6.88 -6.88
N GLU A 107 -2.78 -5.98 -6.00
CA GLU A 107 -2.03 -4.81 -5.56
C GLU A 107 -0.70 -5.22 -4.91
N ARG A 108 -0.70 -6.27 -4.09
CA ARG A 108 0.51 -6.84 -3.49
C ARG A 108 1.51 -7.31 -4.55
N ALA A 109 1.07 -8.04 -5.57
CA ALA A 109 1.94 -8.47 -6.66
C ALA A 109 2.61 -7.28 -7.36
N ARG A 110 1.82 -6.24 -7.67
CA ARG A 110 2.34 -5.02 -8.32
C ARG A 110 3.36 -4.28 -7.45
N LEU A 111 3.12 -4.22 -6.15
CA LEU A 111 4.04 -3.62 -5.18
C LEU A 111 5.37 -4.38 -5.12
N ILE A 112 5.31 -5.70 -5.06
CA ILE A 112 6.49 -6.57 -5.01
C ILE A 112 7.31 -6.44 -6.30
N LYS A 113 6.66 -6.42 -7.46
CA LYS A 113 7.33 -6.17 -8.74
C LYS A 113 8.07 -4.82 -8.75
N LYS A 114 7.42 -3.74 -8.27
CA LYS A 114 8.09 -2.43 -8.13
C LYS A 114 9.29 -2.49 -7.18
N LEU A 115 9.16 -3.19 -6.05
CA LEU A 115 10.25 -3.34 -5.07
C LEU A 115 11.42 -4.14 -5.64
N ALA A 116 11.14 -5.25 -6.33
CA ALA A 116 12.14 -6.09 -6.96
C ALA A 116 12.95 -5.31 -8.00
N LYS A 117 12.28 -4.49 -8.83
CA LYS A 117 12.96 -3.62 -9.79
C LYS A 117 13.89 -2.60 -9.12
N ILE A 118 13.45 -1.98 -8.03
CA ILE A 118 14.31 -1.05 -7.26
C ILE A 118 15.53 -1.79 -6.69
N LYS A 119 15.34 -3.01 -6.20
CA LYS A 119 16.41 -3.85 -5.66
C LYS A 119 17.39 -4.30 -6.75
N GLU A 120 16.88 -4.65 -7.92
CA GLU A 120 17.67 -4.98 -9.10
C GLU A 120 18.54 -3.78 -9.54
N GLU A 121 17.97 -2.58 -9.62
CA GLU A 121 18.71 -1.34 -9.91
C GLU A 121 19.78 -1.02 -8.86
N GLN A 122 19.60 -1.48 -7.61
CA GLN A 122 20.58 -1.38 -6.52
C GLN A 122 21.65 -2.49 -6.55
N GLY A 123 21.58 -3.42 -7.51
CA GLY A 123 22.46 -4.59 -7.59
C GLY A 123 22.12 -5.72 -6.60
N LEU A 124 21.00 -5.61 -5.88
CA LEU A 124 20.51 -6.61 -4.92
C LEU A 124 19.61 -7.65 -5.61
N ILE A 125 20.14 -8.32 -6.63
CA ILE A 125 19.40 -9.28 -7.48
C ILE A 125 18.85 -10.45 -6.66
N ALA A 126 19.62 -10.97 -5.70
CA ALA A 126 19.20 -12.07 -4.85
C ALA A 126 17.94 -11.73 -4.02
N GLU A 127 17.90 -10.55 -3.40
CA GLU A 127 16.72 -10.09 -2.66
C GLU A 127 15.52 -9.83 -3.60
N ALA A 128 15.78 -9.30 -4.80
CA ALA A 128 14.74 -9.07 -5.81
C ALA A 128 14.09 -10.40 -6.26
N ALA A 129 14.90 -11.43 -6.48
CA ALA A 129 14.43 -12.77 -6.85
C ALA A 129 13.61 -13.42 -5.74
N GLU A 130 14.09 -13.36 -4.49
CA GLU A 130 13.38 -13.91 -3.32
C GLU A 130 11.99 -13.28 -3.15
N LEU A 131 11.91 -11.94 -3.20
CA LEU A 131 10.65 -11.21 -3.13
C LEU A 131 9.66 -11.62 -4.22
N MET A 132 10.15 -11.78 -5.46
CA MET A 132 9.34 -12.19 -6.60
C MET A 132 8.84 -13.63 -6.47
N GLN A 133 9.63 -14.54 -5.92
CA GLN A 133 9.28 -15.94 -5.72
C GLN A 133 8.23 -16.16 -4.61
N GLU A 134 8.18 -15.28 -3.60
CA GLU A 134 7.13 -15.34 -2.55
C GLU A 134 5.71 -15.11 -3.10
N VAL A 135 5.56 -14.56 -4.31
CA VAL A 135 4.27 -14.26 -4.92
C VAL A 135 3.91 -15.31 -5.97
N ALA A 136 3.13 -16.31 -5.54
CA ALA A 136 2.57 -17.32 -6.44
C ALA A 136 1.37 -16.76 -7.25
N VAL A 137 1.63 -15.86 -8.20
CA VAL A 137 0.61 -15.20 -9.05
C VAL A 137 -0.25 -16.18 -9.86
N GLU A 138 0.27 -17.39 -10.09
CA GLU A 138 -0.47 -18.51 -10.67
C GLU A 138 -1.75 -18.85 -9.90
N THR A 139 -1.74 -18.69 -8.57
CA THR A 139 -2.87 -18.96 -7.68
C THR A 139 -3.94 -17.86 -7.68
N PHE A 140 -3.64 -16.67 -8.21
CA PHE A 140 -4.55 -15.52 -8.14
C PHE A 140 -5.66 -15.62 -9.19
N GLY A 141 -6.83 -16.12 -8.80
CA GLY A 141 -7.97 -16.31 -9.71
C GLY A 141 -8.48 -15.01 -10.37
N ALA A 142 -8.32 -13.86 -9.71
CA ALA A 142 -8.80 -12.56 -10.17
C ALA A 142 -7.80 -11.80 -11.07
N MET A 143 -6.57 -12.28 -11.22
CA MET A 143 -5.53 -11.60 -12.01
C MET A 143 -5.65 -11.94 -13.50
N ALA A 144 -5.55 -10.92 -14.36
CA ALA A 144 -5.63 -11.10 -15.81
C ALA A 144 -4.51 -12.03 -16.32
N LYS A 145 -4.82 -12.90 -17.28
CA LYS A 145 -3.85 -13.87 -17.83
C LYS A 145 -2.58 -13.19 -18.37
N THR A 146 -2.73 -12.05 -19.04
CA THR A 146 -1.60 -11.25 -19.56
C THR A 146 -0.70 -10.73 -18.44
N GLU A 147 -1.29 -10.28 -17.35
CA GLU A 147 -0.56 -9.78 -16.18
C GLU A 147 0.18 -10.91 -15.46
N LYS A 148 -0.45 -12.10 -15.33
CA LYS A 148 0.20 -13.30 -14.81
C LYS A 148 1.43 -13.69 -15.64
N ILE A 149 1.27 -13.76 -16.96
CA ILE A 149 2.38 -14.11 -17.86
C ILE A 149 3.51 -13.10 -17.73
N ALA A 150 3.20 -11.79 -17.72
CA ALA A 150 4.22 -10.75 -17.57
C ALA A 150 4.98 -10.88 -16.24
N PHE A 151 4.28 -11.20 -15.14
CA PHE A 151 4.91 -11.41 -13.84
C PHE A 151 5.82 -12.66 -13.82
N ILE A 152 5.36 -13.77 -14.39
CA ILE A 152 6.15 -15.01 -14.48
C ILE A 152 7.40 -14.83 -15.34
N LEU A 153 7.29 -14.14 -16.48
CA LEU A 153 8.45 -13.85 -17.32
C LEU A 153 9.52 -13.05 -16.58
N GLU A 154 9.09 -12.10 -15.76
CA GLU A 154 9.99 -11.27 -14.96
C GLU A 154 10.59 -12.04 -13.77
N GLN A 155 9.84 -12.96 -13.15
CA GLN A 155 10.38 -13.91 -12.17
C GLN A 155 11.55 -14.71 -12.76
N VAL A 156 11.39 -15.21 -13.99
CA VAL A 156 12.43 -16.00 -14.68
C VAL A 156 13.63 -15.12 -15.00
N CYS A 157 13.41 -13.90 -15.50
CA CYS A 157 14.47 -12.98 -15.91
C CYS A 157 15.34 -12.49 -14.73
N ILE A 158 14.74 -12.26 -13.56
CA ILE A 158 15.46 -11.83 -12.34
C ILE A 158 16.15 -13.02 -11.65
N SER A 159 15.65 -14.25 -11.85
CA SER A 159 16.22 -15.46 -11.25
C SER A 159 17.36 -16.09 -12.06
N SER A 160 17.62 -15.60 -13.28
CA SER A 160 18.61 -16.13 -14.24
C SER A 160 19.83 -15.23 -14.36
#